data_AF-A0A968JSS2-F1
#
_entry.id   AF-A0A968JSS2-F1
#
_cell.length_a   1.000
_cell.length_b   1.000
_cell.length_c   1.000
_cell.angle_alpha   90.00
_cell.angle_beta   90.00
_cell.angle_gamma   90.00
#
_symmetry.space_group_name_H-M   'P 1'
#
loop_
_entity.id
_entity.type
_entity.pdbx_description
1 polymer ?
#
loop_
_entity_poly.entity_id
_entity_poly.type
_entity_poly.pdbx_seq_one_letter_code
_entity_poly.pdbx_strand_id
1 'polypeptide(L)'
;MPKKKSAFGRVKKWHKITLTFNGPEASETSYPNPFLEYRLTVTFASGNKKYKVPGFFAADGNASETSAVSGNKWRVFFVPDEEGEWKYTVSFRKGENIAISHEDTVGETVYPDGLSGTFIVGSADSAAAGFRSKGRLTYTGERYLQFAEKKEPFFKRRGRQS
;
A
#
# COMPACT_ATOMS: atom_id res chain seq x y z
N MET A 1 25.18 -14.94 17.80
CA MET A 1 24.58 -13.70 17.24
C MET A 1 23.14 -13.98 16.84
N PRO A 2 22.12 -13.30 17.38
CA PRO A 2 20.73 -13.57 17.01
C PRO A 2 20.45 -13.03 15.59
N LYS A 3 20.03 -13.92 14.69
CA LYS A 3 19.56 -13.57 13.35
C LYS A 3 18.29 -12.72 13.49
N LYS A 4 18.34 -11.44 13.09
CA LYS A 4 17.13 -10.62 12.90
C LYS A 4 16.23 -11.35 11.90
N LYS A 5 15.18 -12.02 12.39
CA LYS A 5 14.11 -12.53 11.52
C LYS A 5 13.45 -11.30 10.91
N SER A 6 13.60 -11.12 9.61
CA SER A 6 12.76 -10.18 8.87
C SER A 6 11.33 -10.64 9.04
N ALA A 7 10.46 -9.79 9.60
CA ALA A 7 9.03 -10.06 9.78
C ALA A 7 8.29 -10.22 8.44
N PHE A 8 8.99 -9.97 7.34
CA PHE A 8 8.52 -10.17 5.99
C PHE A 8 9.10 -11.48 5.46
N GLY A 9 8.23 -12.44 5.10
CA GLY A 9 8.65 -13.55 4.24
C GLY A 9 9.35 -13.02 2.97
N ARG A 10 10.15 -13.85 2.29
CA ARG A 10 11.00 -13.46 1.14
C ARG A 10 10.28 -12.49 0.18
N VAL A 11 10.54 -11.18 0.33
CA VAL A 11 9.98 -10.14 -0.55
C VAL A 11 10.76 -10.14 -1.84
N LYS A 12 10.07 -10.03 -2.97
CA LYS A 12 10.69 -10.00 -4.30
C LYS A 12 10.33 -8.72 -5.02
N LYS A 13 11.24 -8.26 -5.88
CA LYS A 13 10.99 -7.16 -6.80
C LYS A 13 9.69 -7.42 -7.60
N TRP A 14 8.88 -6.39 -7.79
CA TRP A 14 7.60 -6.40 -8.50
C TRP A 14 6.50 -7.29 -7.89
N HIS A 15 6.70 -7.80 -6.67
CA HIS A 15 5.67 -8.54 -5.95
C HIS A 15 4.99 -7.65 -4.91
N LYS A 16 3.66 -7.70 -4.85
CA LYS A 16 2.88 -6.96 -3.86
C LYS A 16 3.23 -7.43 -2.45
N ILE A 17 3.71 -6.53 -1.62
CA ILE A 17 3.75 -6.69 -0.17
C ILE A 17 2.50 -6.07 0.45
N THR A 18 2.03 -6.68 1.53
CA THR A 18 0.95 -6.15 2.36
C THR A 18 1.49 -5.90 3.74
N LEU A 19 1.56 -4.62 4.13
CA LEU A 19 1.79 -4.25 5.53
C LEU A 19 0.45 -4.19 6.23
N THR A 20 0.32 -4.86 7.37
CA THR A 20 -0.84 -4.74 8.25
C THR A 20 -0.40 -4.18 9.59
N PHE A 21 -1.05 -3.13 10.03
CA PHE A 21 -0.81 -2.46 11.29
C PHE A 21 -2.01 -2.62 12.21
N ASN A 22 -1.76 -2.78 13.50
CA ASN A 22 -2.78 -2.55 14.51
C ASN A 22 -2.86 -1.04 14.73
N GLY A 23 -4.05 -0.47 14.59
CA GLY A 23 -4.31 0.96 14.80
C GLY A 23 -5.51 1.16 15.72
N PRO A 24 -6.15 2.33 15.67
CA PRO A 24 -7.41 2.57 16.37
C PRO A 24 -8.46 1.56 15.92
N GLU A 25 -9.29 1.15 16.87
CA GLU A 25 -10.48 0.37 16.58
C GLU A 25 -11.53 1.29 15.97
N ALA A 26 -12.11 0.85 14.85
CA ALA A 26 -13.13 1.59 14.12
C ALA A 26 -14.15 0.60 13.53
N SER A 27 -15.27 1.15 13.09
CA SER A 27 -16.28 0.45 12.30
C SER A 27 -16.59 1.28 11.05
N GLU A 28 -17.01 0.65 9.97
CA GLU A 28 -17.41 1.35 8.74
C GLU A 28 -18.50 2.41 8.98
N THR A 29 -19.29 2.25 10.05
CA THR A 29 -20.39 3.14 10.44
C THR A 29 -20.10 3.98 11.69
N SER A 30 -18.93 3.84 12.33
CA SER A 30 -18.64 4.58 13.56
C SER A 30 -18.28 6.04 13.29
N TYR A 31 -18.50 6.88 14.31
CA TYR A 31 -17.81 8.16 14.44
C TYR A 31 -16.71 8.01 15.49
N PRO A 32 -15.44 8.36 15.19
CA PRO A 32 -14.91 8.86 13.91
C PRO A 32 -14.96 7.83 12.77
N ASN A 33 -15.22 8.30 11.54
CA ASN A 33 -15.33 7.44 10.36
C ASN A 33 -13.92 7.02 9.85
N PRO A 34 -13.62 5.72 9.71
CA PRO A 34 -12.28 5.26 9.32
C PRO A 34 -11.83 5.67 7.90
N PHE A 35 -12.75 6.09 7.04
CA PHE A 35 -12.46 6.49 5.66
C PHE A 35 -12.32 8.00 5.47
N LEU A 36 -12.84 8.81 6.39
CA LEU A 36 -12.80 10.28 6.31
C LEU A 36 -11.90 10.90 7.38
N GLU A 37 -11.95 10.35 8.59
CA GLU A 37 -11.38 10.94 9.81
C GLU A 37 -9.98 10.40 10.12
N TYR A 38 -9.49 9.47 9.31
CA TYR A 38 -8.22 8.79 9.50
C TYR A 38 -7.42 8.76 8.20
N ARG A 39 -6.11 9.06 8.31
CA ARG A 39 -5.18 9.02 7.19
C ARG A 39 -3.93 8.25 7.56
N LEU A 40 -3.85 7.02 7.06
CA LEU A 40 -2.63 6.21 7.10
C LEU A 40 -1.81 6.47 5.84
N THR A 41 -0.56 6.90 6.00
CA THR A 41 0.40 7.04 4.90
C THR A 41 1.70 6.37 5.29
N VAL A 42 2.20 5.46 4.44
CA VAL A 42 3.49 4.81 4.67
C VAL A 42 4.48 5.29 3.62
N THR A 43 5.62 5.79 4.12
CA THR A 43 6.73 6.21 3.28
C THR A 43 7.72 5.05 3.17
N PHE A 44 7.94 4.55 1.97
CA PHE A 44 8.96 3.56 1.64
C PHE A 44 10.17 4.25 1.03
N ALA A 45 11.37 3.87 1.43
CA ALA A 45 12.61 4.43 0.90
C ALA A 45 13.68 3.35 0.70
N SER A 46 14.43 3.45 -0.41
CA SER A 46 15.61 2.64 -0.69
C SER A 46 16.57 3.47 -1.54
N GLY A 47 17.82 3.62 -1.08
CA GLY A 47 18.78 4.54 -1.69
C GLY A 47 18.20 5.94 -1.88
N ASN A 48 18.09 6.38 -3.14
CA ASN A 48 17.53 7.69 -3.52
C ASN A 48 16.03 7.66 -3.83
N LYS A 49 15.38 6.48 -3.84
CA LYS A 49 13.95 6.34 -4.12
C LYS A 49 13.12 6.50 -2.86
N LYS A 50 11.99 7.21 -2.99
CA LYS A 50 11.03 7.43 -1.92
C LYS A 50 9.60 7.39 -2.47
N TYR A 51 8.75 6.59 -1.87
CA TYR A 51 7.33 6.46 -2.23
C TYR A 51 6.45 6.70 -1.01
N LYS A 52 5.55 7.70 -1.09
CA LYS A 52 4.45 7.86 -0.14
C LYS A 52 3.26 7.08 -0.65
N VAL A 53 2.78 6.12 0.15
CA VAL A 53 1.70 5.23 -0.25
C VAL A 53 0.57 5.33 0.77
N PRO A 54 -0.66 5.67 0.35
CA PRO A 54 -1.81 5.70 1.25
C PRO A 54 -2.20 4.29 1.67
N GLY A 55 -2.62 4.16 2.92
CA GLY A 55 -3.24 2.98 3.49
C GLY A 55 -4.75 3.07 3.58
N PHE A 56 -5.37 1.98 3.99
CA PHE A 56 -6.81 1.86 4.12
C PHE A 56 -7.20 1.02 5.34
N PHE A 57 -8.41 1.26 5.85
CA PHE A 57 -9.01 0.46 6.91
C PHE A 57 -9.42 -0.91 6.39
N ALA A 58 -9.11 -1.96 7.14
CA ALA A 58 -9.33 -3.35 6.74
C ALA A 58 -10.13 -4.15 7.79
N ALA A 59 -10.81 -3.48 8.72
CA ALA A 59 -11.58 -4.12 9.80
C ALA A 59 -10.75 -5.16 10.59
N ASP A 60 -11.08 -6.44 10.47
CA ASP A 60 -10.36 -7.56 11.11
C ASP A 60 -9.21 -8.14 10.25
N GLY A 61 -9.03 -7.63 9.02
CA GLY A 61 -8.07 -8.11 8.04
C GLY A 61 -8.54 -9.32 7.23
N ASN A 62 -9.74 -9.84 7.47
CA ASN A 62 -10.34 -10.93 6.71
C ASN A 62 -11.81 -10.67 6.35
N ALA A 63 -12.19 -9.39 6.26
CA ALA A 63 -13.58 -8.95 6.02
C ALA A 63 -14.26 -9.65 4.82
N SER A 64 -13.50 -10.04 3.79
CA SER A 64 -14.00 -10.84 2.66
C SER A 64 -14.60 -12.20 3.06
N GLU A 65 -14.14 -12.81 4.15
CA GLU A 65 -14.58 -14.12 4.63
C GLU A 65 -15.45 -14.01 5.90
N THR A 66 -15.19 -13.00 6.73
CA THR A 66 -15.83 -12.86 8.05
C THR A 66 -17.01 -11.90 8.06
N SER A 67 -17.22 -11.14 6.96
CA SER A 67 -18.18 -10.01 6.92
C SER A 67 -17.98 -9.01 8.07
N ALA A 68 -16.76 -8.94 8.62
CA ALA A 68 -16.45 -8.04 9.72
C ALA A 68 -16.48 -6.58 9.25
N VAL A 69 -17.35 -5.78 9.86
CA VAL A 69 -17.49 -4.33 9.59
C VAL A 69 -16.68 -3.47 10.56
N SER A 70 -16.04 -4.09 11.56
CA SER A 70 -15.26 -3.41 12.59
C SER A 70 -13.97 -4.14 12.91
N GLY A 71 -13.00 -3.40 13.42
CA GLY A 71 -11.73 -3.94 13.90
C GLY A 71 -10.66 -2.87 13.94
N ASN A 72 -9.41 -3.32 14.04
CA ASN A 72 -8.26 -2.45 14.25
C ASN A 72 -7.15 -2.69 13.23
N LYS A 73 -7.44 -3.34 12.10
CA LYS A 73 -6.45 -3.62 11.06
C LYS A 73 -6.45 -2.51 10.02
N TRP A 74 -5.26 -2.01 9.75
CA TRP A 74 -5.01 -1.00 8.74
C TRP A 74 -3.93 -1.51 7.80
N ARG A 75 -4.13 -1.37 6.48
CA ARG A 75 -3.29 -2.00 5.47
C ARG A 75 -2.70 -1.03 4.48
N VAL A 76 -1.50 -1.36 4.01
CA VAL A 76 -0.86 -0.71 2.86
C VAL A 76 -0.35 -1.76 1.89
N PHE A 77 -0.60 -1.54 0.61
CA PHE A 77 -0.02 -2.35 -0.45
C PHE A 77 1.15 -1.60 -1.09
N PHE A 78 2.30 -2.25 -1.16
CA PHE A 78 3.48 -1.70 -1.82
C PHE A 78 4.05 -2.72 -2.79
N VAL A 79 4.63 -2.26 -3.88
CA VAL A 79 5.29 -3.11 -4.88
C VAL A 79 6.69 -2.53 -5.08
N PRO A 80 7.73 -3.10 -4.45
CA PRO A 80 9.08 -2.59 -4.61
C PRO A 80 9.55 -2.79 -6.05
N ASP A 81 10.17 -1.76 -6.59
CA ASP A 81 10.71 -1.75 -7.96
C ASP A 81 12.23 -1.88 -8.00
N GLU A 82 12.88 -2.06 -6.84
CA GLU A 82 14.32 -2.30 -6.68
C GLU A 82 14.60 -3.39 -5.66
N GLU A 83 15.71 -4.08 -5.90
CA GLU A 83 16.30 -5.05 -4.97
C GLU A 83 17.11 -4.32 -3.90
N GLY A 84 17.28 -4.96 -2.75
CA GLY A 84 18.04 -4.41 -1.63
C GLY A 84 17.18 -4.06 -0.42
N GLU A 85 17.75 -3.30 0.51
CA GLU A 85 17.07 -2.91 1.75
C GLU A 85 16.11 -1.75 1.51
N TRP A 86 14.87 -1.93 1.95
CA TRP A 86 13.84 -0.91 1.99
C TRP A 86 13.52 -0.57 3.43
N LYS A 87 13.48 0.73 3.74
CA LYS A 87 12.97 1.25 5.00
C LYS A 87 11.56 1.76 4.80
N TYR A 88 10.69 1.52 5.77
CA TYR A 88 9.38 2.16 5.82
C TYR A 88 9.21 2.98 7.09
N THR A 89 8.45 4.07 6.99
CA THR A 89 8.01 4.90 8.11
C THR A 89 6.51 5.15 7.97
N VAL A 90 5.76 4.87 9.03
CA VAL A 90 4.32 5.08 9.12
C VAL A 90 4.05 6.51 9.60
N SER A 91 3.16 7.21 8.91
CA SER A 91 2.44 8.33 9.49
C SER A 91 0.96 7.98 9.57
N PHE A 92 0.38 8.16 10.76
CA PHE A 92 -1.03 7.90 10.97
C PHE A 92 -1.66 9.07 11.72
N ARG A 93 -2.59 9.74 11.04
CA ARG A 93 -3.24 10.95 11.54
C ARG A 93 -4.74 10.76 11.68
N LYS A 94 -5.31 11.46 12.65
CA LYS A 94 -6.75 11.55 12.90
C LYS A 94 -7.18 13.01 12.93
N GLY A 95 -8.32 13.32 12.31
CA GLY A 95 -8.91 14.65 12.33
C GLY A 95 -10.00 14.80 11.28
N GLU A 96 -10.76 15.89 11.39
CA GLU A 96 -11.91 16.16 10.52
C GLU A 96 -11.52 16.17 9.04
N ASN A 97 -12.15 15.30 8.25
CA ASN A 97 -11.92 15.16 6.80
C ASN A 97 -10.44 15.00 6.40
N ILE A 98 -9.60 14.47 7.30
CA ILE A 98 -8.15 14.40 7.08
C ILE A 98 -7.76 13.48 5.92
N ALA A 99 -8.59 12.48 5.59
CA ALA A 99 -8.33 11.57 4.49
C ALA A 99 -8.27 12.26 3.11
N ILE A 100 -8.94 13.42 2.97
CA ILE A 100 -8.97 14.23 1.75
C ILE A 100 -8.15 15.52 1.85
N SER A 101 -7.53 15.79 3.01
CA SER A 101 -6.70 16.97 3.19
C SER A 101 -5.38 16.86 2.41
N HIS A 102 -4.97 17.97 1.77
CA HIS A 102 -3.69 18.10 1.08
C HIS A 102 -2.52 18.42 2.01
N GLU A 103 -2.78 18.74 3.28
CA GLU A 103 -1.75 19.10 4.25
C GLU A 103 -1.23 17.84 4.97
N ASP A 104 0.07 17.61 4.94
CA ASP A 104 0.68 16.38 5.49
C ASP A 104 0.66 16.32 7.04
N THR A 105 0.60 17.47 7.72
CA THR A 105 0.80 17.58 9.18
C THR A 105 -0.46 17.91 9.98
N VAL A 106 -1.61 18.10 9.34
CA VAL A 106 -2.87 18.36 10.04
C VAL A 106 -3.30 17.18 10.90
N GLY A 107 -4.13 17.48 11.89
CA GLY A 107 -4.69 16.49 12.81
C GLY A 107 -3.67 15.94 13.82
N GLU A 108 -4.19 15.08 14.68
CA GLU A 108 -3.46 14.46 15.77
C GLU A 108 -2.79 13.17 15.29
N THR A 109 -1.62 12.86 15.84
CA THR A 109 -0.98 11.56 15.61
C THR A 109 -1.72 10.47 16.39
N VAL A 110 -1.94 9.33 15.74
CA VAL A 110 -2.53 8.15 16.38
C VAL A 110 -1.62 6.95 16.14
N TYR A 111 -1.63 5.99 17.07
CA TYR A 111 -0.82 4.79 16.92
C TYR A 111 -1.19 4.04 15.61
N PRO A 112 -0.22 3.57 14.79
CA PRO A 112 1.21 3.53 15.02
C PRO A 112 2.01 4.60 14.23
N ASP A 113 1.61 5.87 14.31
CA ASP A 113 2.42 6.99 13.78
C ASP A 113 3.87 6.92 14.31
N GLY A 114 4.83 7.17 13.43
CA GLY A 114 6.25 7.09 13.73
C GLY A 114 6.84 5.67 13.70
N LEU A 115 6.02 4.62 13.64
CA LEU A 115 6.52 3.24 13.52
C LEU A 115 7.34 3.09 12.25
N SER A 116 8.51 2.47 12.36
CA SER A 116 9.38 2.22 11.22
C SER A 116 9.99 0.83 11.29
N GLY A 117 10.46 0.36 10.13
CA GLY A 117 11.13 -0.93 10.01
C GLY A 117 11.85 -1.05 8.68
N THR A 118 12.56 -2.17 8.50
CA THR A 118 13.23 -2.49 7.24
C THR A 118 12.90 -3.88 6.76
N PHE A 119 12.96 -4.08 5.45
CA PHE A 119 12.81 -5.37 4.79
C PHE A 119 13.74 -5.47 3.59
N ILE A 120 14.13 -6.69 3.23
CA ILE A 120 15.01 -6.96 2.10
C ILE A 120 14.18 -7.46 0.93
N VAL A 121 14.37 -6.82 -0.23
CA VAL A 121 13.78 -7.21 -1.50
C VAL A 121 14.82 -8.00 -2.31
N GLY A 122 14.53 -9.26 -2.59
CA GLY A 122 15.32 -10.10 -3.47
C GLY A 122 14.91 -9.95 -4.94
N SER A 123 15.63 -10.67 -5.81
CA SER A 123 15.40 -10.65 -7.25
C SER A 123 14.00 -11.11 -7.65
N ALA A 124 13.54 -10.59 -8.80
CA ALA A 124 12.30 -11.04 -9.41
C ALA A 124 12.40 -12.53 -9.77
N ASP A 125 11.28 -13.26 -9.63
CA ASP A 125 11.23 -14.68 -9.95
C ASP A 125 11.28 -14.87 -11.47
N SER A 126 12.41 -15.35 -12.00
CA SER A 126 12.60 -15.63 -13.42
C SER A 126 11.79 -16.84 -13.90
N ALA A 127 11.23 -17.65 -12.99
CA ALA A 127 10.46 -18.86 -13.30
C ALA A 127 8.93 -18.68 -13.21
N ALA A 128 8.43 -17.48 -12.90
CA ALA A 128 6.99 -17.23 -12.83
C ALA A 128 6.36 -17.21 -14.24
N ALA A 129 5.71 -18.31 -14.62
CA ALA A 129 4.91 -18.37 -15.85
C ALA A 129 3.89 -17.21 -15.92
N GLY A 130 3.88 -16.48 -17.04
CA GLY A 130 2.95 -15.38 -17.32
C GLY A 130 3.53 -13.97 -17.18
N PHE A 131 2.66 -12.96 -17.27
CA PHE A 131 2.91 -11.50 -17.33
C PHE A 131 3.73 -10.87 -16.16
N ARG A 132 4.40 -11.68 -15.34
CA ARG A 132 5.24 -11.25 -14.20
C ARG A 132 6.71 -10.99 -14.59
N SER A 133 7.11 -11.37 -15.80
CA SER A 133 8.46 -11.15 -16.36
C SER A 133 8.60 -9.88 -17.23
N LYS A 134 7.55 -9.06 -17.37
CA LYS A 134 7.49 -7.94 -18.33
C LYS A 134 7.18 -6.56 -17.70
N GLY A 135 7.44 -6.40 -16.41
CA GLY A 135 7.12 -5.17 -15.67
C GLY A 135 5.61 -4.89 -15.61
N ARG A 136 5.17 -3.90 -14.80
CA ARG A 136 3.75 -3.57 -14.64
C ARG A 136 3.42 -2.14 -15.02
N LEU A 137 2.19 -1.93 -15.48
CA LEU A 137 1.53 -0.65 -15.75
C LEU A 137 1.80 0.49 -14.75
N THR A 138 2.33 1.59 -15.27
CA THR A 138 2.38 2.94 -14.71
C THR A 138 0.97 3.53 -14.53
N TYR A 139 0.82 4.23 -13.42
CA TYR A 139 -0.40 4.92 -13.01
C TYR A 139 -0.20 6.42 -13.26
N THR A 140 -0.94 7.01 -14.19
CA THR A 140 -0.82 8.44 -14.59
C THR A 140 -1.92 9.32 -14.00
N GLY A 141 -2.36 9.02 -12.77
CA GLY A 141 -3.01 10.03 -11.93
C GLY A 141 -4.54 10.13 -11.99
N GLU A 142 -5.27 9.44 -12.87
CA GLU A 142 -6.74 9.43 -12.78
C GLU A 142 -7.37 8.15 -13.39
N ARG A 143 -8.09 7.41 -12.54
CA ARG A 143 -9.08 6.33 -12.79
C ARG A 143 -8.88 5.28 -13.92
N TYR A 144 -7.73 5.13 -14.59
CA TYR A 144 -7.45 3.98 -15.47
C TYR A 144 -5.94 3.61 -15.52
N LEU A 145 -5.61 2.31 -15.70
CA LEU A 145 -4.25 1.70 -15.63
C LEU A 145 -3.52 1.67 -17.00
N GLN A 146 -2.19 1.95 -17.11
CA GLN A 146 -1.38 1.90 -18.38
C GLN A 146 0.05 1.28 -18.27
N PHE A 147 0.50 0.37 -19.18
CA PHE A 147 1.76 -0.45 -19.13
C PHE A 147 3.09 0.34 -19.06
N ALA A 148 3.98 0.07 -18.07
CA ALA A 148 5.21 0.83 -17.84
C ALA A 148 6.44 0.35 -18.61
N GLU A 149 6.43 -0.85 -19.20
CA GLU A 149 7.67 -1.41 -19.75
C GLU A 149 7.76 -1.44 -21.27
N LYS A 150 6.71 -1.06 -22.02
CA LYS A 150 6.83 -0.88 -23.48
C LYS A 150 6.03 0.31 -23.99
N LYS A 151 6.70 1.22 -24.69
CA LYS A 151 6.14 2.33 -25.48
C LYS A 151 5.34 1.79 -26.68
N GLU A 152 4.21 1.13 -26.45
CA GLU A 152 3.28 0.75 -27.52
C GLU A 152 1.84 1.22 -27.21
N PRO A 153 1.17 1.88 -28.17
CA PRO A 153 -0.15 2.46 -27.97
C PRO A 153 -1.26 1.39 -28.01
N PHE A 154 -2.14 1.37 -27.00
CA PHE A 154 -3.34 0.52 -27.01
C PHE A 154 -4.52 1.25 -27.67
N PHE A 155 -4.94 0.80 -28.85
CA PHE A 155 -6.18 1.24 -29.49
C PHE A 155 -7.39 0.48 -28.89
N LYS A 156 -8.26 1.19 -28.18
CA LYS A 156 -9.57 0.67 -27.75
C LYS A 156 -10.53 0.65 -28.95
N ARG A 157 -10.77 -0.53 -29.53
CA ARG A 157 -11.85 -0.69 -30.52
C ARG A 157 -13.19 -0.80 -29.78
N ARG A 158 -14.04 0.20 -29.97
CA ARG A 158 -15.41 0.28 -29.43
C ARG A 158 -16.32 -0.57 -30.31
N GLY A 159 -16.77 -1.72 -29.82
CA GLY A 159 -17.84 -2.49 -30.46
C GLY A 159 -19.19 -1.85 -30.15
N ARG A 160 -19.81 -1.24 -31.15
CA ARG A 160 -21.24 -0.87 -31.20
C ARG A 160 -21.94 -2.07 -31.85
N GLN A 161 -22.96 -2.65 -31.22
CA GLN A 161 -23.92 -3.48 -31.93
C GLN A 161 -25.27 -2.78 -31.99
N SER A 162 -25.89 -3.03 -33.13
CA SER A 162 -27.03 -2.41 -33.81
C SER A 162 -28.33 -2.45 -33.05
#